data_AF-A0A5S4TGP9-F1
#
_entry.id   AF-A0A5S4TGP9-F1
#
_cell.length_a   1.000
_cell.length_b   1.000
_cell.length_c   1.000
_cell.angle_alpha   90.00
_cell.angle_beta   90.00
_cell.angle_gamma   90.00
#
_symmetry.space_group_name_H-M   'P 1'
#
loop_
_entity.id
_entity.type
_entity.pdbx_description
1 polymer ?
#
loop_
_entity_poly.entity_id
_entity_poly.type
_entity_poly.pdbx_seq_one_letter_code
_entity_poly.pdbx_strand_id
1 'polypeptide(L)'
;VESPEEMVHDEVHRSMNEFMGNMQRQGISPEMYFQLTGTSQEDLHNQYQADADKRVKTNLVIEAIAKAEGFEATEEEIEQEINDLATEYNMPVEQVRSLLSADMLKHDITMKKAVEAITSSAIVK
;
A
#
# COMPACT_ATOMS: atom_id res chain seq x y z
N VAL A 1 -13.76 -12.06 -6.34
CA VAL A 1 -13.88 -10.88 -5.45
C VAL A 1 -13.62 -11.43 -4.07
N GLU A 2 -12.38 -11.29 -3.59
CA GLU A 2 -12.03 -11.70 -2.22
C GLU A 2 -12.87 -10.89 -1.24
N SER A 3 -13.32 -11.54 -0.16
CA SER A 3 -14.06 -10.84 0.88
C SER A 3 -13.14 -9.79 1.51
N PRO A 4 -13.66 -8.62 1.95
CA PRO A 4 -12.88 -7.66 2.72
C PRO A 4 -12.15 -8.32 3.91
N GLU A 5 -12.73 -9.38 4.49
CA GLU A 5 -12.10 -10.16 5.56
C GLU A 5 -10.85 -10.94 5.10
N GLU A 6 -10.85 -11.52 3.90
CA GLU A 6 -9.67 -12.19 3.34
C GLU A 6 -8.57 -11.16 3.03
N MET A 7 -8.93 -10.04 2.40
CA MET A 7 -7.99 -8.96 2.13
C MET A 7 -7.36 -8.39 3.41
N VAL A 8 -8.15 -8.25 4.47
CA VAL A 8 -7.66 -7.83 5.79
C VAL A 8 -6.72 -8.88 6.36
N HIS A 9 -7.07 -10.16 6.30
CA HIS A 9 -6.23 -11.23 6.83
C HIS A 9 -4.88 -11.33 6.10
N ASP A 10 -4.87 -11.16 4.78
CA ASP A 10 -3.64 -11.14 3.98
C ASP A 10 -2.78 -9.91 4.27
N GLU A 11 -3.39 -8.73 4.41
CA GLU A 11 -2.68 -7.50 4.77
C GLU A 11 -2.06 -7.60 6.17
N VAL A 12 -2.76 -8.22 7.13
CA VAL A 12 -2.25 -8.50 8.47
C VAL A 12 -1.04 -9.43 8.40
N HIS A 13 -1.17 -10.56 7.70
CA HIS A 13 -0.07 -11.52 7.57
C HIS A 13 1.15 -10.91 6.89
N ARG A 14 0.94 -10.13 5.83
CA ARG A 14 2.00 -9.42 5.14
C ARG A 14 2.69 -8.44 6.06
N SER A 15 1.93 -7.58 6.74
CA SER A 15 2.45 -6.57 7.65
C SER A 15 3.21 -7.18 8.83
N MET A 16 2.70 -8.26 9.41
CA MET A 16 3.37 -9.00 10.49
C MET A 16 4.67 -9.63 10.01
N ASN A 17 4.68 -10.24 8.82
CA ASN A 17 5.89 -10.82 8.23
C ASN A 17 6.94 -9.75 7.92
N GLU A 18 6.54 -8.59 7.40
CA GLU A 18 7.46 -7.47 7.16
C GLU A 18 8.03 -6.93 8.47
N PHE A 19 7.21 -6.78 9.50
CA PHE A 19 7.64 -6.36 10.82
C PHE A 19 8.66 -7.34 11.42
N MET A 20 8.32 -8.64 11.44
CA MET A 20 9.19 -9.68 11.99
C MET A 20 10.47 -9.85 11.17
N GLY A 21 10.38 -9.75 9.84
CA GLY A 21 11.55 -9.78 8.96
C GLY A 21 12.49 -8.59 9.21
N ASN A 22 11.94 -7.39 9.45
CA ASN A 22 12.72 -6.21 9.85
C ASN A 22 13.39 -6.40 11.22
N MET A 23 12.72 -7.01 12.19
CA MET A 23 13.29 -7.29 13.51
C MET A 23 14.39 -8.34 13.45
N GLN A 24 14.18 -9.43 12.70
CA GLN A 24 15.18 -10.46 12.50
C GLN A 24 16.44 -9.91 11.82
N ARG A 25 16.29 -8.99 10.85
CA ARG A 25 17.41 -8.27 10.24
C ARG A 25 18.20 -7.43 11.26
N GLN A 26 17.55 -6.93 12.30
CA GLN A 26 18.17 -6.21 13.41
C GLN A 26 18.70 -7.15 14.52
N GLY A 27 18.60 -8.47 14.33
CA GLY A 27 19.05 -9.48 15.29
C GLY A 27 18.06 -9.74 16.43
N ILE A 28 16.82 -9.24 16.34
CA ILE A 28 15.78 -9.46 17.35
C ILE A 28 14.88 -10.60 16.88
N SER A 29 14.85 -11.70 17.64
CA SER A 29 13.92 -12.79 17.34
C SER A 29 12.49 -12.40 17.75
N PRO A 30 11.46 -12.94 17.08
CA PRO A 30 10.06 -12.72 17.46
C PRO A 30 9.79 -13.04 18.94
N GLU A 31 10.37 -14.14 19.43
CA GLU A 31 10.25 -14.55 20.83
C GLU A 31 10.83 -13.51 21.79
N MET A 32 11.99 -12.94 21.46
CA MET A 32 12.61 -11.89 22.26
C MET A 32 11.79 -10.60 22.24
N TYR A 33 11.21 -10.24 21.09
CA TYR A 33 10.31 -9.09 20.99
C TYR A 33 9.12 -9.26 21.94
N PHE A 34 8.40 -10.37 21.84
CA PHE A 34 7.24 -10.66 22.68
C PHE A 34 7.58 -10.67 24.18
N GLN A 35 8.77 -11.20 24.53
CA GLN A 35 9.24 -11.17 25.91
C GLN A 35 9.60 -9.75 26.39
N LEU A 36 10.16 -8.91 25.53
CA LEU A 36 10.54 -7.53 25.84
C LEU A 36 9.32 -6.61 25.98
N THR A 37 8.35 -6.74 25.08
CA THR A 37 7.13 -5.92 25.06
C THR A 37 6.05 -6.44 25.97
N GLY A 38 6.14 -7.71 26.40
CA GLY A 38 5.09 -8.39 27.13
C GLY A 38 3.83 -8.63 26.29
N THR A 39 3.95 -8.61 24.96
CA THR A 39 2.85 -8.86 24.03
C THR A 39 2.95 -10.26 23.45
N SER A 40 1.84 -10.84 23.00
CA SER A 40 1.83 -12.10 22.26
C SER A 40 1.72 -11.89 20.75
N GLN A 41 1.92 -12.96 19.99
CA GLN A 41 1.62 -12.97 18.55
C GLN A 41 0.15 -12.65 18.27
N GLU A 42 -0.76 -13.08 19.14
CA GLU A 42 -2.20 -12.80 19.01
C GLU A 42 -2.51 -11.33 19.26
N ASP A 43 -1.87 -10.71 20.26
CA ASP A 43 -2.01 -9.26 20.51
C ASP A 43 -1.53 -8.45 19.31
N LEU A 44 -0.39 -8.85 18.74
CA LEU A 44 0.15 -8.22 17.54
C LEU A 44 -0.81 -8.41 16.36
N HIS A 45 -1.32 -9.62 16.14
CA HIS A 45 -2.29 -9.90 15.09
C HIS A 45 -3.54 -9.03 15.24
N ASN A 46 -4.13 -8.97 16.43
CA ASN A 46 -5.32 -8.16 16.70
C ASN A 46 -5.06 -6.66 16.47
N GLN A 47 -3.88 -6.18 16.85
CA GLN A 47 -3.47 -4.80 16.61
C GLN A 47 -3.37 -4.50 15.11
N TYR A 48 -2.70 -5.37 14.35
CA TYR A 48 -2.58 -5.22 12.89
C TYR A 48 -3.93 -5.42 12.19
N GLN A 49 -4.80 -6.28 12.69
CA GLN A 49 -6.12 -6.52 12.13
C GLN A 49 -7.03 -5.30 12.23
N ALA A 50 -6.98 -4.59 13.36
CA ALA A 50 -7.72 -3.34 13.52
C ALA A 50 -7.22 -2.22 12.57
N ASP A 51 -5.91 -2.20 12.27
CA ASP A 51 -5.33 -1.23 11.33
C ASP A 51 -5.62 -1.62 9.86
N ALA A 52 -5.44 -2.90 9.53
CA ALA A 52 -5.70 -3.48 8.22
C ALA A 52 -7.18 -3.34 7.81
N ASP A 53 -8.13 -3.54 8.74
CA ASP A 53 -9.56 -3.33 8.47
C ASP A 53 -9.85 -1.90 7.99
N LYS A 54 -9.26 -0.89 8.66
CA LYS A 54 -9.39 0.51 8.24
C LYS A 54 -8.72 0.77 6.89
N ARG A 55 -7.52 0.23 6.68
CA ARG A 55 -6.76 0.40 5.43
C ARG A 55 -7.49 -0.22 4.24
N VAL A 56 -7.93 -1.48 4.36
CA VAL A 56 -8.67 -2.20 3.32
C VAL A 56 -9.96 -1.47 2.99
N LYS A 57 -10.75 -1.06 4.00
CA LYS A 57 -11.97 -0.27 3.76
C LYS A 57 -11.68 1.05 3.06
N THR A 58 -10.62 1.75 3.46
CA THR A 58 -10.20 3.00 2.82
C THR A 58 -9.81 2.78 1.37
N ASN A 59 -8.97 1.79 1.09
CA ASN A 59 -8.56 1.44 -0.27
C ASN A 59 -9.75 1.03 -1.13
N LEU A 60 -10.68 0.23 -0.61
CA LEU A 60 -11.90 -0.15 -1.32
C LEU A 60 -12.79 1.06 -1.65
N VAL A 61 -12.87 2.04 -0.75
CA VAL A 61 -13.60 3.30 -1.01
C VAL A 61 -12.90 4.11 -2.10
N ILE A 62 -11.57 4.23 -2.05
CA ILE A 62 -10.78 4.93 -3.08
C ILE A 62 -10.96 4.24 -4.44
N GLU A 63 -10.85 2.92 -4.50
CA GLU A 63 -11.08 2.14 -5.72
C GLU A 63 -12.50 2.30 -6.25
N ALA A 64 -13.50 2.31 -5.36
CA ALA A 64 -14.89 2.51 -5.74
C ALA A 64 -15.11 3.91 -6.33
N ILE A 65 -14.49 4.94 -5.76
CA ILE A 65 -14.51 6.31 -6.28
C ILE A 65 -13.80 6.36 -7.64
N ALA A 66 -12.63 5.74 -7.77
CA ALA A 66 -11.88 5.70 -9.02
C ALA A 66 -12.70 5.06 -10.15
N LYS A 67 -13.39 3.96 -9.86
CA LYS A 67 -14.31 3.30 -10.80
C LYS A 67 -15.55 4.13 -11.10
N ALA A 68 -16.12 4.81 -10.10
CA ALA A 68 -17.32 5.63 -10.26
C ALA A 68 -17.06 6.89 -11.12
N GLU A 69 -15.92 7.53 -10.92
CA GLU A 69 -15.47 8.70 -11.68
C GLU A 69 -14.84 8.32 -13.04
N GLY A 70 -14.57 7.03 -13.26
CA GLY A 70 -13.94 6.53 -14.49
C GLY A 70 -12.50 7.00 -14.63
N PHE A 71 -11.76 7.14 -13.52
CA PHE A 71 -10.34 7.44 -13.59
C PHE A 71 -9.61 6.24 -14.19
N GLU A 72 -9.08 6.45 -15.40
CA GLU A 72 -8.10 5.56 -16.02
C GLU A 72 -6.79 6.32 -16.17
N ALA A 73 -5.69 5.61 -15.96
CA ALA A 73 -4.36 6.10 -16.24
C ALA A 73 -4.10 6.05 -17.76
N THR A 74 -3.79 7.19 -18.35
CA THR A 74 -3.42 7.28 -19.77
C THR A 74 -1.97 6.86 -19.98
N GLU A 75 -1.59 6.51 -21.21
CA GLU A 75 -0.19 6.21 -21.55
C GLU A 75 0.74 7.40 -21.29
N GLU A 76 0.24 8.63 -21.43
CA GLU A 76 0.97 9.86 -21.15
C GLU A 76 1.26 10.02 -19.65
N GLU A 77 0.29 9.71 -18.79
CA GLU A 77 0.48 9.74 -17.34
C GLU A 77 1.48 8.65 -16.89
N ILE A 78 1.43 7.47 -17.51
CA ILE A 78 2.40 6.40 -17.26
C ILE A 78 3.81 6.85 -17.62
N GLU A 79 3.99 7.47 -18.79
CA GLU A 79 5.29 8.02 -19.19
C GLU A 79 5.77 9.11 -18.24
N GLN A 80 4.90 10.01 -17.78
CA GLN A 80 5.25 11.03 -16.80
C GLN A 80 5.71 10.40 -15.48
N GLU A 81 4.95 9.47 -14.91
CA GLU A 81 5.28 8.84 -13.63
C GLU A 81 6.61 8.07 -13.72
N ILE A 82 6.90 7.42 -14.85
CA ILE A 82 8.20 6.77 -15.08
C ILE A 82 9.34 7.81 -15.09
N ASN A 83 9.16 8.95 -15.75
CA ASN A 83 10.17 10.01 -15.81
C ASN A 83 10.38 10.67 -14.44
N ASP A 84 9.31 10.86 -13.67
CA ASP A 84 9.37 11.42 -12.32
C ASP A 84 10.12 10.46 -11.38
N LEU A 85 9.77 9.17 -11.40
CA LEU A 85 10.48 8.13 -10.64
C LEU A 85 11.95 7.99 -11.08
N ALA A 86 12.23 8.04 -12.38
CA ALA A 86 13.59 8.04 -12.90
C ALA A 86 14.41 9.23 -12.36
N THR A 87 13.79 10.41 -12.28
CA THR A 87 14.42 11.63 -11.75
C THR A 87 14.63 11.54 -10.23
N GLU A 88 13.60 11.13 -9.49
CA GLU A 88 13.60 11.03 -8.03
C GLU A 88 14.62 10.00 -7.53
N TYR A 89 14.62 8.81 -8.12
CA TYR A 89 15.55 7.74 -7.76
C TYR A 89 16.90 7.83 -8.49
N ASN A 90 17.07 8.83 -9.36
CA ASN A 90 18.27 9.02 -10.18
C ASN A 90 18.65 7.78 -11.00
N MET A 91 17.64 7.11 -11.57
CA MET A 91 17.78 5.89 -12.36
C MET A 91 17.38 6.13 -13.83
N PRO A 92 17.90 5.34 -14.78
CA PRO A 92 17.42 5.38 -16.16
C PRO A 92 15.94 5.00 -16.28
N VAL A 93 15.18 5.71 -17.11
CA VAL A 93 13.77 5.43 -17.45
C VAL A 93 13.55 3.97 -17.86
N GLU A 94 14.50 3.38 -18.61
CA GLU A 94 14.43 1.98 -19.02
C GLU A 94 14.55 1.00 -17.84
N GLN A 95 15.34 1.33 -16.82
CA GLN A 95 15.41 0.53 -15.59
C GLN A 95 14.10 0.64 -14.82
N VAL A 96 13.52 1.83 -14.71
CA VAL A 96 12.22 2.02 -14.05
C VAL A 96 11.13 1.23 -14.76
N ARG A 97 11.07 1.28 -16.10
CA ARG A 97 10.16 0.46 -16.93
C ARG A 97 10.38 -1.04 -16.78
N SER A 98 11.61 -1.48 -16.52
CA SER A 98 11.92 -2.89 -16.31
C SER A 98 11.57 -3.38 -14.91
N LEU A 99 11.56 -2.48 -13.92
CA LEU A 99 11.24 -2.79 -12.52
C LEU A 99 9.75 -2.67 -12.23
N LEU A 100 9.05 -1.77 -12.92
CA LEU A 100 7.64 -1.48 -12.73
C LEU A 100 6.85 -1.84 -14.00
N SER A 101 5.88 -2.75 -13.87
CA SER A 101 4.99 -3.10 -14.97
C SER A 101 3.98 -2.00 -15.26
N ALA A 102 3.51 -1.92 -16.51
CA ALA A 102 2.49 -0.94 -16.91
C ALA A 102 1.21 -1.06 -16.08
N ASP A 103 0.81 -2.27 -15.70
CA ASP A 103 -0.36 -2.50 -14.83
C ASP A 103 -0.18 -1.94 -13.42
N MET A 104 1.03 -2.05 -12.84
CA MET A 104 1.30 -1.45 -11.52
C MET A 104 1.26 0.07 -11.58
N LEU A 105 1.87 0.67 -12.62
CA LEU A 105 1.84 2.12 -12.81
C LEU A 105 0.42 2.63 -13.07
N LYS A 106 -0.36 1.93 -13.88
CA LYS A 106 -1.77 2.26 -14.11
C LYS A 106 -2.57 2.28 -12.81
N HIS A 107 -2.39 1.25 -11.98
CA HIS A 107 -3.06 1.18 -10.69
C HIS A 107 -2.65 2.34 -9.77
N ASP A 108 -1.35 2.60 -9.65
CA ASP A 108 -0.82 3.66 -8.78
C ASP A 108 -1.33 5.05 -9.18
N ILE A 109 -1.26 5.39 -10.48
CA ILE A 109 -1.77 6.66 -11.05
C ILE A 109 -3.27 6.80 -10.80
N THR A 110 -4.03 5.73 -11.01
CA THR A 110 -5.50 5.74 -10.80
C THR A 110 -5.84 5.98 -9.33
N MET A 111 -5.09 5.36 -8.41
CA MET A 111 -5.26 5.56 -6.97
C MET A 111 -4.86 6.99 -6.56
N LYS A 112 -3.77 7.52 -7.09
CA LYS A 112 -3.30 8.90 -6.85
C LYS A 112 -4.36 9.92 -7.26
N LYS A 113 -4.93 9.77 -8.46
CA LYS A 113 -6.03 10.62 -8.96
C LYS A 113 -7.27 10.56 -8.07
N ALA A 114 -7.65 9.37 -7.62
CA ALA A 114 -8.77 9.20 -6.71
C ALA A 114 -8.53 9.86 -5.35
N VAL A 115 -7.31 9.75 -4.80
CA VAL A 115 -6.92 10.44 -3.56
C VAL A 115 -6.88 11.96 -3.75
N GLU A 116 -6.38 12.46 -4.87
CA GLU A 116 -6.40 13.89 -5.19
C GLU A 116 -7.82 14.43 -5.35
N ALA A 117 -8.73 13.66 -5.94
CA ALA A 117 -10.14 14.02 -6.05
C ALA A 117 -10.81 14.10 -4.66
N ILE A 118 -10.52 13.14 -3.78
CA ILE A 118 -10.99 13.15 -2.38
C ILE A 118 -10.40 14.35 -1.63
N THR A 119 -9.11 14.63 -1.78
CA THR A 119 -8.43 15.72 -1.08
C THR A 119 -8.88 17.09 -1.59
N SER A 120 -9.13 17.21 -2.91
CA SER A 120 -9.60 18.44 -3.55
C SER A 120 -11.08 18.74 -3.25
N SER A 121 -11.88 17.70 -2.99
CA SER A 121 -13.27 17.85 -2.54
C SER A 121 -13.42 17.97 -1.03
N ALA A 122 -12.39 17.58 -0.26
CA ALA A 122 -12.36 17.72 1.19
C ALA A 122 -12.24 19.20 1.59
N ILE A 123 -13.34 19.76 2.10
CA ILE A 123 -13.34 21.07 2.74
C ILE A 123 -12.56 20.93 4.06
N VAL A 124 -11.26 21.25 4.04
CA VAL A 124 -10.47 21.42 5.26
C VAL A 124 -11.08 22.60 6.03
N LYS A 125 -11.78 22.30 7.12
CA LYS A 125 -12.34 23.30 8.04
C LYS A 125 -11.35 23.63 9.16
#